data_AF-A0A5B9DQW1-F1
#
_entry.id   AF-A0A5B9DQW1-F1
#
_cell.length_a   1.000
_cell.length_b   1.000
_cell.length_c   1.000
_cell.angle_alpha   90.00
_cell.angle_beta   90.00
_cell.angle_gamma   90.00
#
_symmetry.space_group_name_H-M   'P 1'
#
loop_
_entity.id
_entity.type
_entity.pdbx_description
1 polymer ?
#
loop_
_entity_poly.entity_id
_entity_poly.type
_entity_poly.pdbx_seq_one_letter_code
_entity_poly.pdbx_strand_id
1 'polypeptide(L)'
;MGRDGTHARYPQPEGRAGNDHATCQPGGTAQPRGAAVTRWFEDITIDEPFPLGEHTFTEEEIIRFGKLYDPQYFHTDPEAARHSHFGGLVASGWHTVSVGHRKMVDALFAEEERLRGMGQEPGVSGPSPGVNKMAFKAPVRPGDTVTYTLVVTDKRASNSIPGWGLLFNHLTAVNQDGELVYDAELVGFNKLRDYRMPLRLKLAMALTRVPGLNKLLARSS
;
A
#
# COMPACT_ATOMS: atom_id res chain seq x y z
N MET A 1 -34.03 -21.03 17.26
CA MET A 1 -32.82 -21.84 17.51
C MET A 1 -31.68 -21.30 16.66
N GLY A 2 -30.70 -20.68 17.31
CA GLY A 2 -29.57 -20.00 16.67
C GLY A 2 -28.53 -20.97 16.09
N ARG A 3 -27.83 -20.51 15.06
CA ARG A 3 -26.61 -21.12 14.53
C ARG A 3 -25.44 -20.34 15.09
N ASP A 4 -24.64 -20.99 15.92
CA ASP A 4 -23.42 -20.46 16.52
C ASP A 4 -22.24 -20.73 15.57
N GLY A 5 -21.48 -19.68 15.28
CA GLY A 5 -20.33 -19.68 14.39
C GLY A 5 -19.07 -19.86 15.20
N THR A 6 -18.45 -21.04 15.09
CA THR A 6 -17.18 -21.33 15.74
C THR A 6 -16.01 -20.84 14.88
N HIS A 7 -15.48 -19.66 15.22
CA HIS A 7 -14.16 -19.21 14.77
C HIS A 7 -13.06 -20.01 15.48
N ALA A 8 -12.19 -20.65 14.71
CA ALA A 8 -11.01 -21.33 15.21
C ALA A 8 -10.00 -20.30 15.79
N ARG A 9 -9.71 -20.42 17.09
CA ARG A 9 -8.65 -19.67 17.78
C ARG A 9 -7.36 -20.49 17.73
N TYR A 10 -6.25 -19.87 17.31
CA TYR A 10 -4.91 -20.44 17.50
C TYR A 10 -4.44 -20.20 18.95
N PRO A 11 -3.71 -21.14 19.57
CA PRO A 11 -3.23 -21.02 20.94
C PRO A 11 -1.99 -20.13 21.04
N GLN A 12 -1.92 -19.32 22.10
CA GLN A 12 -0.74 -18.58 22.52
C GLN A 12 0.08 -19.43 23.52
N PRO A 13 1.41 -19.45 23.46
CA PRO A 13 2.22 -20.08 24.50
C PRO A 13 2.49 -19.12 25.67
N GLU A 14 2.27 -19.62 26.90
CA GLU A 14 2.53 -18.93 28.15
C GLU A 14 3.99 -19.11 28.63
N GLY A 15 4.67 -17.98 28.87
CA GLY A 15 5.45 -17.66 30.08
C GLY A 15 6.71 -18.46 30.47
N ARG A 16 7.85 -17.75 30.57
CA ARG A 16 8.72 -17.82 31.76
C ARG A 16 9.54 -16.55 31.97
N ALA A 17 9.61 -16.11 33.24
CA ALA A 17 10.23 -14.89 33.71
C ALA A 17 11.68 -15.09 34.21
N GLY A 18 12.45 -13.99 34.20
CA GLY A 18 13.52 -13.67 35.16
C GLY A 18 14.95 -13.67 34.64
N ASN A 19 15.55 -12.49 34.39
CA ASN A 19 16.39 -11.79 35.38
C ASN A 19 17.04 -10.51 34.83
N ASP A 20 17.22 -9.58 35.77
CA ASP A 20 17.72 -8.21 35.66
C ASP A 20 19.20 -8.10 35.27
N HIS A 21 19.54 -7.06 34.49
CA HIS A 21 20.41 -5.93 34.90
C HIS A 21 21.01 -5.18 33.69
N ALA A 22 21.26 -3.88 33.95
CA ALA A 22 22.06 -2.91 33.19
C ALA A 22 21.34 -2.09 32.10
N THR A 23 20.68 -1.04 32.58
CA THR A 23 20.28 0.15 31.80
C THR A 23 21.52 0.91 31.31
N CYS A 24 21.80 0.80 30.01
CA CYS A 24 22.55 1.79 29.25
C CYS A 24 21.57 2.35 28.21
N GLN A 25 21.18 3.62 28.34
CA GLN A 25 20.32 4.28 27.35
C GLN A 25 21.19 4.87 26.23
N PRO A 26 21.06 4.43 24.97
CA PRO A 26 21.49 5.21 23.84
C PRO A 26 20.39 6.22 23.46
N GLY A 27 20.83 7.44 23.13
CA GLY A 27 19.99 8.58 22.82
C GLY A 27 18.87 8.28 21.81
N GLY A 28 17.75 8.95 22.02
CA GLY A 28 16.54 8.81 21.22
C GLY A 28 16.79 9.09 19.75
N THR A 29 16.99 8.03 18.97
CA THR A 29 16.62 8.02 17.56
C THR A 29 15.11 8.14 17.51
N ALA A 30 14.59 9.23 16.94
CA ALA A 30 13.17 9.36 16.65
C ALA A 30 12.71 8.07 15.96
N GLN A 31 11.71 7.39 16.56
CA GLN A 31 11.05 6.26 15.95
C GLN A 31 10.66 6.65 14.51
N PRO A 32 10.92 5.82 13.48
CA PRO A 32 10.48 6.14 12.13
C PRO A 32 9.02 6.54 12.19
N ARG A 33 8.73 7.76 11.72
CA ARG A 33 7.37 8.28 11.73
C ARG A 33 6.54 7.32 10.88
N GLY A 34 5.43 6.82 11.42
CA GLY A 34 4.69 5.72 10.80
C GLY A 34 4.14 6.02 9.40
N ALA A 35 3.59 5.02 8.74
CA ALA A 35 3.24 5.02 7.31
C ALA A 35 2.64 6.35 6.83
N ALA A 36 3.29 7.00 5.87
CA ALA A 36 2.85 8.29 5.33
C ALA A 36 1.39 8.24 4.87
N VAL A 37 0.97 7.12 4.30
CA VAL A 37 -0.39 6.88 3.79
C VAL A 37 -1.46 6.69 4.87
N THR A 38 -1.09 6.47 6.14
CA THR A 38 -2.00 6.42 7.31
C THR A 38 -2.12 7.77 8.02
N ARG A 39 -1.36 8.78 7.60
CA ARG A 39 -1.48 10.15 8.14
C ARG A 39 -2.59 10.91 7.42
N TRP A 40 -3.11 11.95 8.09
CA TRP A 40 -3.96 12.94 7.43
C TRP A 40 -3.17 13.67 6.33
N PHE A 41 -3.85 14.06 5.25
CA PHE A 41 -3.23 14.69 4.09
C PHE A 41 -2.27 15.83 4.46
N GLU A 42 -2.65 16.64 5.44
CA GLU A 42 -1.89 17.78 5.95
C GLU A 42 -0.56 17.37 6.59
N ASP A 43 -0.52 16.23 7.29
CA ASP A 43 0.61 15.76 8.10
C ASP A 43 1.61 14.88 7.31
N ILE A 44 1.32 14.62 6.04
CA ILE A 44 2.20 13.85 5.15
C ILE A 44 3.42 14.70 4.78
N THR A 45 4.61 14.15 5.03
CA THR A 45 5.88 14.76 4.63
C THR A 45 6.30 14.18 3.29
N ILE A 46 6.60 15.06 2.32
CA ILE A 46 7.14 14.68 1.02
C ILE A 46 8.61 14.26 1.19
N ASP A 47 9.07 13.35 0.34
CA ASP A 47 10.44 12.83 0.27
C ASP A 47 10.92 12.09 1.54
N GLU A 48 10.01 11.74 2.45
CA GLU A 48 10.28 10.86 3.59
C GLU A 48 10.17 9.38 3.14
N PRO A 49 11.28 8.61 3.17
CA PRO A 49 11.22 7.19 2.83
C PRO A 49 10.47 6.40 3.89
N PHE A 50 9.54 5.56 3.43
CA PHE A 50 8.78 4.68 4.28
C PHE A 50 9.07 3.21 3.93
N PRO A 51 9.80 2.48 4.79
CA PRO A 51 10.10 1.08 4.55
C PRO A 51 8.84 0.24 4.71
N LEU A 52 8.51 -0.55 3.69
CA LEU A 52 7.37 -1.48 3.70
C LEU A 52 7.76 -2.89 4.14
N GLY A 53 9.06 -3.13 4.35
CA GLY A 53 9.63 -4.42 4.70
C GLY A 53 9.99 -5.27 3.48
N GLU A 54 10.25 -6.54 3.75
CA GLU A 54 10.89 -7.46 2.80
C GLU A 54 10.01 -8.68 2.52
N HIS A 55 10.19 -9.30 1.36
CA HIS A 55 9.56 -10.56 1.00
C HIS A 55 10.57 -11.47 0.27
N THR A 56 10.74 -12.70 0.76
CA THR A 56 11.55 -13.72 0.11
C THR A 56 10.69 -14.51 -0.85
N PHE A 57 11.03 -14.47 -2.13
CA PHE A 57 10.28 -15.15 -3.18
C PHE A 57 10.65 -16.63 -3.24
N THR A 58 9.71 -17.55 -2.95
CA THR A 58 9.97 -19.00 -3.13
C THR A 58 9.60 -19.48 -4.52
N GLU A 59 10.23 -20.57 -4.96
CA GLU A 59 9.86 -21.24 -6.21
C GLU A 59 8.38 -21.64 -6.23
N GLU A 60 7.87 -22.21 -5.12
CA GLU A 60 6.49 -22.68 -5.08
C GLU A 60 5.49 -21.56 -5.25
N GLU A 61 5.71 -20.40 -4.62
CA GLU A 61 4.79 -19.28 -4.76
C GLU A 61 4.90 -18.60 -6.13
N ILE A 62 6.09 -18.55 -6.73
CA ILE A 62 6.28 -18.08 -8.10
C ILE A 62 5.45 -18.93 -9.06
N ILE A 63 5.61 -20.25 -8.99
CA ILE A 63 4.86 -21.19 -9.84
C ILE A 63 3.36 -21.08 -9.59
N ARG A 64 2.95 -20.98 -8.32
CA ARG A 64 1.54 -20.84 -7.93
C ARG A 64 0.94 -19.57 -8.52
N PHE A 65 1.62 -18.43 -8.39
CA PHE A 65 1.15 -17.16 -8.95
C PHE A 65 1.13 -17.21 -10.49
N GLY A 66 2.21 -17.70 -11.11
CA GLY A 66 2.32 -17.84 -12.56
C GLY A 66 1.18 -18.69 -13.13
N LYS A 67 0.91 -19.86 -12.55
CA LYS A 67 -0.20 -20.72 -13.01
C LYS A 67 -1.57 -20.05 -12.91
N LEU A 68 -1.76 -19.19 -11.91
CA LEU A 68 -3.06 -18.57 -11.65
C LEU A 68 -3.29 -17.31 -12.49
N TYR A 69 -2.25 -16.49 -12.69
CA TYR A 69 -2.41 -15.13 -13.23
C TYR A 69 -1.55 -14.85 -14.46
N ASP A 70 -0.43 -15.54 -14.65
CA ASP A 70 0.53 -15.26 -15.72
C ASP A 70 1.24 -16.55 -16.20
N PRO A 71 0.52 -17.43 -16.93
CA PRO A 71 0.95 -18.81 -17.18
C PRO A 71 2.01 -18.94 -18.29
N GLN A 72 2.87 -17.95 -18.45
CA GLN A 72 4.04 -18.08 -19.31
C GLN A 72 5.00 -19.12 -18.71
N TYR A 73 5.63 -19.93 -19.57
CA TYR A 73 6.42 -21.10 -19.14
C TYR A 73 7.57 -20.74 -18.18
N PHE A 74 8.19 -19.56 -18.36
CA PHE A 74 9.25 -19.05 -17.49
C PHE A 74 8.79 -18.56 -16.10
N HIS A 75 7.49 -18.65 -15.80
CA HIS A 75 6.90 -18.43 -14.47
C HIS A 75 6.34 -19.71 -13.85
N THR A 76 6.33 -20.84 -14.56
CA THR A 76 5.53 -22.02 -14.18
C THR A 76 6.26 -23.35 -14.24
N ASP A 77 7.34 -23.45 -14.99
CA ASP A 77 8.13 -24.67 -15.18
C ASP A 77 9.63 -24.34 -15.09
N PRO A 78 10.32 -24.76 -14.01
CA PRO A 78 11.75 -24.49 -13.83
C PRO A 78 12.64 -25.01 -14.97
N GLU A 79 12.34 -26.19 -15.53
CA GLU A 79 13.17 -26.79 -16.59
C GLU A 79 12.95 -26.08 -17.92
N ALA A 80 11.68 -25.82 -18.29
CA ALA A 80 11.39 -25.07 -19.50
C ALA A 80 11.94 -23.63 -19.43
N ALA A 81 11.93 -23.02 -18.25
CA ALA A 81 12.42 -21.67 -18.03
C ALA A 81 13.93 -21.51 -18.32
N ARG A 82 14.73 -22.59 -18.21
CA ARG A 82 16.16 -22.59 -18.55
C ARG A 82 16.42 -22.25 -20.02
N HIS A 83 15.43 -22.49 -20.89
CA HIS A 83 15.49 -22.18 -22.31
C HIS A 83 14.94 -20.79 -22.66
N SER A 84 14.46 -20.04 -21.66
CA SER A 84 14.00 -18.66 -21.85
C SER A 84 15.17 -17.66 -21.88
N HIS A 85 14.89 -16.42 -22.26
CA HIS A 85 15.86 -15.32 -22.18
C HIS A 85 16.36 -15.05 -20.74
N PHE A 86 15.62 -15.47 -19.73
CA PHE A 86 15.99 -15.30 -18.32
C PHE A 86 16.96 -16.36 -17.79
N GLY A 87 17.15 -17.46 -18.54
CA GLY A 87 18.05 -18.57 -18.16
C GLY A 87 17.58 -19.40 -16.96
N GLY A 88 16.34 -19.22 -16.49
CA GLY A 88 15.78 -19.91 -15.34
C GLY A 88 14.41 -19.34 -14.95
N LEU A 89 13.81 -19.92 -13.92
CA LEU A 89 12.51 -19.49 -13.40
C LEU A 89 12.61 -18.08 -12.81
N VAL A 90 11.63 -17.24 -13.11
CA VAL A 90 11.52 -15.89 -12.55
C VAL A 90 10.09 -15.62 -12.11
N ALA A 91 9.91 -14.75 -11.12
CA ALA A 91 8.58 -14.26 -10.75
C ALA A 91 7.97 -13.43 -11.89
N SER A 92 6.65 -13.51 -12.06
CA SER A 92 5.94 -12.54 -12.89
C SER A 92 6.14 -11.13 -12.32
N GLY A 93 6.29 -10.13 -13.20
CA GLY A 93 6.32 -8.73 -12.78
C GLY A 93 5.07 -8.37 -11.96
N TRP A 94 3.90 -8.92 -12.32
CA TRP A 94 2.65 -8.74 -11.59
C TRP A 94 2.64 -9.41 -10.22
N HIS A 95 3.42 -10.47 -10.03
CA HIS A 95 3.63 -11.08 -8.71
C HIS A 95 4.37 -10.10 -7.80
N THR A 96 5.46 -9.51 -8.31
CA THR A 96 6.27 -8.51 -7.60
C THR A 96 5.44 -7.27 -7.22
N VAL A 97 4.56 -6.81 -8.12
CA VAL A 97 3.61 -5.71 -7.87
C VAL A 97 2.63 -6.07 -6.75
N SER A 98 2.05 -7.28 -6.81
CA SER A 98 1.05 -7.75 -5.87
C SER A 98 1.63 -7.86 -4.45
N VAL A 99 2.85 -8.38 -4.32
CA VAL A 99 3.58 -8.43 -3.04
C VAL A 99 3.85 -7.02 -2.52
N GLY A 100 4.37 -6.11 -3.36
CA GLY A 100 4.62 -4.73 -2.94
C GLY A 100 3.35 -4.00 -2.47
N HIS A 101 2.23 -4.21 -3.17
CA HIS A 101 0.94 -3.67 -2.76
C HIS A 101 0.46 -4.29 -1.44
N ARG A 102 0.63 -5.60 -1.26
CA ARG A 102 0.30 -6.27 0.01
C ARG A 102 1.10 -5.69 1.18
N LYS A 103 2.41 -5.48 1.01
CA LYS A 103 3.27 -4.86 2.03
C LYS A 103 2.83 -3.43 2.37
N MET A 104 2.43 -2.65 1.37
CA MET A 104 1.87 -1.31 1.58
C MET A 104 0.59 -1.35 2.42
N VAL A 105 -0.34 -2.28 2.13
CA VAL A 105 -1.59 -2.44 2.89
C VAL A 105 -1.35 -2.96 4.31
N ASP A 106 -0.42 -3.90 4.49
CA ASP A 106 -0.05 -4.40 5.83
C ASP A 106 0.54 -3.27 6.69
N ALA A 107 1.44 -2.47 6.12
CA ALA A 107 2.03 -1.33 6.82
C ALA A 107 1.00 -0.24 7.15
N LEU A 108 0.02 -0.02 6.26
CA LEU A 108 -1.12 0.86 6.49
C LEU A 108 -1.92 0.44 7.74
N PHE A 109 -2.32 -0.83 7.80
CA PHE A 109 -3.14 -1.34 8.90
C PHE A 109 -2.36 -1.42 10.22
N ALA A 110 -1.10 -1.82 10.19
CA ALA A 110 -0.25 -1.84 11.38
C ALA A 110 -0.11 -0.42 11.99
N GLU A 111 0.05 0.59 11.14
CA GLU A 111 0.13 1.98 11.61
C GLU A 111 -1.22 2.48 12.12
N GLU A 112 -2.32 2.09 11.48
CA GLU A 112 -3.67 2.45 11.92
C GLU A 112 -3.93 1.93 13.34
N GLU A 113 -3.63 0.65 13.57
CA GLU A 113 -3.76 0.02 14.88
C GLU A 113 -2.90 0.72 15.94
N ARG A 114 -1.64 1.03 15.59
CA ARG A 114 -0.71 1.74 16.47
C ARG A 114 -1.25 3.12 16.88
N LEU A 115 -1.73 3.92 15.92
CA LEU A 115 -2.29 5.25 16.18
C LEU A 115 -3.53 5.18 17.08
N ARG A 116 -4.45 4.26 16.78
CA ARG A 116 -5.65 4.03 17.60
C ARG A 116 -5.29 3.60 19.03
N GLY A 117 -4.28 2.74 19.18
CA GLY A 117 -3.76 2.34 20.50
C GLY A 117 -3.18 3.50 21.32
N MET A 118 -2.73 4.56 20.66
CA MET A 118 -2.28 5.81 21.29
C MET A 118 -3.40 6.84 21.48
N GLY A 119 -4.65 6.50 21.18
CA GLY A 119 -5.79 7.43 21.24
C GLY A 119 -5.78 8.51 20.14
N GLN A 120 -5.03 8.29 19.06
CA GLN A 120 -4.98 9.20 17.91
C GLN A 120 -5.92 8.74 16.80
N GLU A 121 -6.45 9.71 16.05
CA GLU A 121 -7.29 9.41 14.89
C GLU A 121 -6.42 9.26 13.63
N PRO A 122 -6.39 8.06 13.00
CA PRO A 122 -5.64 7.84 11.78
C PRO A 122 -6.26 8.61 10.61
N GLY A 123 -5.41 9.00 9.65
CA GLY A 123 -5.85 9.54 8.38
C GLY A 123 -6.62 8.50 7.56
N VAL A 124 -7.37 8.96 6.57
CA VAL A 124 -8.19 8.10 5.71
C VAL A 124 -7.57 8.00 4.32
N SER A 125 -6.96 6.85 4.04
CA SER A 125 -6.53 6.48 2.69
C SER A 125 -7.75 6.15 1.81
N GLY A 126 -7.68 6.54 0.55
CA GLY A 126 -8.73 6.35 -0.45
C GLY A 126 -8.30 5.44 -1.60
N PRO A 127 -9.19 5.22 -2.57
CA PRO A 127 -8.86 4.41 -3.74
C PRO A 127 -7.74 5.06 -4.56
N SER A 128 -6.99 4.24 -5.29
CA SER A 128 -6.04 4.72 -6.28
C SER A 128 -6.77 4.99 -7.60
N PRO A 129 -6.60 6.17 -8.24
CA PRO A 129 -7.08 6.40 -9.60
C PRO A 129 -6.20 5.71 -10.67
N GLY A 130 -5.04 5.16 -10.30
CA GLY A 130 -4.19 4.41 -11.23
C GLY A 130 -2.69 4.50 -10.96
N VAL A 131 -1.95 3.98 -11.93
CA VAL A 131 -0.48 3.93 -11.98
C VAL A 131 -0.02 4.77 -13.16
N ASN A 132 0.87 5.74 -12.93
CA ASN A 132 1.40 6.60 -13.98
C ASN A 132 2.53 5.92 -14.76
N LYS A 133 3.38 5.17 -14.04
CA LYS A 133 4.56 4.50 -14.57
C LYS A 133 4.80 3.22 -13.80
N MET A 134 5.21 2.17 -14.50
CA MET A 134 5.63 0.90 -13.92
C MET A 134 6.75 0.29 -14.76
N ALA A 135 7.81 -0.19 -14.12
CA ALA A 135 8.93 -0.85 -14.77
C ALA A 135 9.45 -2.04 -13.97
N PHE A 136 9.73 -3.14 -14.67
CA PHE A 136 10.44 -4.31 -14.16
C PHE A 136 11.88 -4.24 -14.64
N LYS A 137 12.80 -3.98 -13.71
CA LYS A 137 14.18 -3.57 -14.02
C LYS A 137 15.16 -4.73 -14.03
N ALA A 138 14.96 -5.69 -13.13
CA ALA A 138 15.66 -6.95 -13.07
C ALA A 138 14.67 -8.06 -12.67
N PRO A 139 14.86 -9.30 -13.16
CA PRO A 139 13.98 -10.41 -12.81
C PRO A 139 14.20 -10.84 -11.35
N VAL A 140 13.10 -11.05 -10.63
CA VAL A 140 13.11 -11.66 -9.29
C VAL A 140 13.14 -13.18 -9.44
N ARG A 141 14.09 -13.84 -8.77
CA ARG A 141 14.30 -15.29 -8.84
C ARG A 141 13.88 -16.00 -7.55
N PRO A 142 13.66 -17.32 -7.60
CA PRO A 142 13.53 -18.12 -6.38
C PRO A 142 14.70 -17.89 -5.43
N GLY A 143 14.40 -17.61 -4.16
CA GLY A 143 15.37 -17.29 -3.11
C GLY A 143 15.67 -15.79 -2.95
N ASP A 144 15.32 -14.94 -3.93
CA ASP A 144 15.54 -13.50 -3.81
C ASP A 144 14.71 -12.92 -2.66
N THR A 145 15.34 -12.09 -1.85
CA THR A 145 14.66 -11.28 -0.83
C THR A 145 14.57 -9.84 -1.31
N VAL A 146 13.33 -9.38 -1.53
CA VAL A 146 13.05 -8.08 -2.11
C VAL A 146 12.55 -7.12 -1.02
N THR A 147 13.25 -6.01 -0.85
CA THR A 147 12.92 -4.92 0.08
C THR A 147 12.14 -3.83 -0.63
N TYR A 148 10.98 -3.45 -0.09
CA TYR A 148 10.10 -2.44 -0.67
C TYR A 148 10.14 -1.13 0.11
N THR A 149 10.20 -0.01 -0.61
CA THR A 149 10.19 1.35 -0.02
C THR A 149 9.22 2.24 -0.77
N LEU A 150 8.40 2.98 -0.02
CA LEU A 150 7.46 3.97 -0.55
C LEU A 150 7.94 5.38 -0.20
N VAL A 151 7.89 6.31 -1.14
CA VAL A 151 8.14 7.74 -0.92
C VAL A 151 6.95 8.52 -1.46
N VAL A 152 6.39 9.45 -0.70
CA VAL A 152 5.44 10.44 -1.25
C VAL A 152 6.26 11.54 -1.91
N THR A 153 6.18 11.69 -3.22
CA THR A 153 6.98 12.65 -3.98
C THR A 153 6.26 13.97 -4.23
N ASP A 154 4.93 13.97 -4.21
CA ASP A 154 4.12 15.19 -4.31
C ASP A 154 2.74 14.96 -3.69
N LYS A 155 2.06 16.05 -3.31
CA LYS A 155 0.66 16.01 -2.88
C LYS A 155 -0.09 17.28 -3.27
N ARG A 156 -1.35 17.13 -3.66
CA ARG A 156 -2.24 18.28 -3.96
C ARG A 156 -3.69 18.01 -3.61
N ALA A 157 -4.48 19.05 -3.37
CA ALA A 157 -5.92 18.89 -3.25
C ALA A 157 -6.54 18.37 -4.57
N SER A 158 -7.59 17.55 -4.47
CA SER A 158 -8.34 17.07 -5.62
C SER A 158 -9.18 18.20 -6.22
N ASN A 159 -9.10 18.34 -7.54
CA ASN A 159 -9.92 19.32 -8.27
C ASN A 159 -11.35 18.82 -8.48
N SER A 160 -11.59 17.51 -8.39
CA SER A 160 -12.87 16.87 -8.73
C SER A 160 -13.61 16.31 -7.52
N ILE A 161 -12.91 16.00 -6.42
CA ILE A 161 -13.50 15.38 -5.22
C ILE A 161 -13.25 16.29 -4.01
N PRO A 162 -14.22 17.12 -3.60
CA PRO A 162 -14.05 18.03 -2.48
C PRO A 162 -13.75 17.29 -1.17
N GLY A 163 -12.76 17.76 -0.40
CA GLY A 163 -12.31 17.14 0.85
C GLY A 163 -11.32 15.99 0.69
N TRP A 164 -10.85 15.75 -0.52
CA TRP A 164 -9.82 14.77 -0.83
C TRP A 164 -8.61 15.42 -1.49
N GLY A 165 -7.45 14.82 -1.28
CA GLY A 165 -6.19 15.13 -1.91
C GLY A 165 -5.66 13.93 -2.66
N LEU A 166 -4.73 14.18 -3.56
CA LEU A 166 -3.97 13.18 -4.29
C LEU A 166 -2.55 13.15 -3.71
N LEU A 167 -2.06 11.95 -3.45
CA LEU A 167 -0.67 11.66 -3.15
C LEU A 167 -0.05 11.03 -4.38
N PHE A 168 1.10 11.54 -4.79
CA PHE A 168 1.95 10.93 -5.80
C PHE A 168 3.04 10.17 -5.05
N ASN A 169 3.13 8.88 -5.30
CA ASN A 169 3.99 7.98 -4.56
C ASN A 169 4.95 7.30 -5.52
N HIS A 170 6.20 7.18 -5.10
CA HIS A 170 7.22 6.38 -5.74
C HIS A 170 7.43 5.11 -4.92
N LEU A 171 7.11 3.96 -5.51
CA LEU A 171 7.31 2.65 -4.89
C LEU A 171 8.46 1.96 -5.62
N THR A 172 9.52 1.67 -4.89
CA THR A 172 10.68 0.94 -5.40
C THR A 172 10.86 -0.36 -4.65
N ALA A 173 11.43 -1.36 -5.32
CA ALA A 173 11.88 -2.58 -4.67
C ALA A 173 13.25 -3.01 -5.16
N VAL A 174 14.12 -3.40 -4.22
CA VAL A 174 15.50 -3.84 -4.47
C VAL A 174 15.70 -5.25 -3.90
N ASN A 175 16.49 -6.10 -4.56
CA ASN A 175 16.84 -7.42 -4.02
C ASN A 175 18.00 -7.34 -3.01
N GLN A 176 18.40 -8.48 -2.47
CA GLN A 176 19.51 -8.61 -1.50
C GLN A 176 20.87 -8.10 -2.02
N ASP A 177 21.05 -8.06 -3.34
CA ASP A 177 22.28 -7.60 -3.99
C ASP A 177 22.24 -6.10 -4.31
N GLY A 178 21.16 -5.42 -3.93
CA GLY A 178 20.94 -4.00 -4.19
C GLY A 178 20.47 -3.68 -5.62
N GLU A 179 20.11 -4.69 -6.42
CA GLU A 179 19.58 -4.47 -7.76
C GLU A 179 18.13 -4.00 -7.69
N LEU A 180 17.81 -2.91 -8.40
CA LEU A 180 16.45 -2.43 -8.55
C LEU A 180 15.67 -3.44 -9.39
N VAL A 181 14.64 -4.06 -8.79
CA VAL A 181 13.77 -5.04 -9.49
C VAL A 181 12.46 -4.40 -9.93
N TYR A 182 11.95 -3.43 -9.16
CA TYR A 182 10.64 -2.80 -9.39
C TYR A 182 10.69 -1.29 -9.14
N ASP A 183 10.08 -0.53 -10.04
CA ASP A 183 9.97 0.94 -10.00
C ASP A 183 8.57 1.36 -10.48
N ALA A 184 7.80 2.04 -9.64
CA ALA A 184 6.46 2.51 -9.98
C ALA A 184 6.09 3.87 -9.39
N GLU A 185 5.35 4.64 -10.18
CA GLU A 185 4.71 5.89 -9.76
C GLU A 185 3.20 5.68 -9.61
N LEU A 186 2.73 5.70 -8.37
CA LEU A 186 1.36 5.38 -7.97
C LEU A 186 0.66 6.65 -7.49
N VAL A 187 -0.62 6.79 -7.84
CA VAL A 187 -1.44 7.88 -7.31
C VAL A 187 -2.44 7.30 -6.31
N GLY A 188 -2.64 7.96 -5.17
CA GLY A 188 -3.61 7.55 -4.16
C GLY A 188 -4.43 8.73 -3.67
N PHE A 189 -5.73 8.54 -3.45
CA PHE A 189 -6.52 9.52 -2.73
C PHE A 189 -6.22 9.46 -1.23
N ASN A 190 -6.25 10.61 -0.56
CA ASN A 190 -6.17 10.71 0.89
C ASN A 190 -7.07 11.85 1.38
N LYS A 191 -7.75 11.66 2.51
CA LYS A 191 -8.74 12.63 3.00
C LYS A 191 -8.05 13.81 3.69
N LEU A 192 -8.56 15.01 3.44
CA LEU A 192 -8.13 16.22 4.15
C LEU A 192 -8.83 16.26 5.51
N ARG A 193 -8.05 16.38 6.60
CA ARG A 193 -8.60 16.54 7.94
C ARG A 193 -9.37 17.83 8.07
N ASP A 194 -8.82 18.92 7.54
CA ASP A 194 -9.26 20.26 7.85
C ASP A 194 -10.27 20.80 6.83
N TYR A 195 -10.71 19.96 5.88
CA TYR A 195 -11.64 20.37 4.85
C TYR A 195 -13.00 20.77 5.41
N ARG A 196 -13.42 22.00 5.09
CA ARG A 196 -14.76 22.52 5.36
C ARG A 196 -15.46 22.85 4.06
N MET A 197 -16.60 22.23 3.83
CA MET A 197 -17.37 22.44 2.61
C MET A 197 -17.84 23.91 2.50
N PRO A 198 -17.46 24.65 1.45
CA PRO A 198 -17.92 26.02 1.23
C PRO A 198 -19.44 26.09 1.11
N LEU A 199 -20.05 27.17 1.61
CA LEU A 199 -21.50 27.36 1.60
C LEU A 199 -22.10 27.24 0.18
N ARG A 200 -21.44 27.81 -0.83
CA ARG A 200 -21.84 27.70 -2.24
C ARG A 200 -22.00 26.24 -2.71
N LEU A 201 -21.09 25.37 -2.28
CA LEU A 201 -21.10 23.97 -2.66
C LEU A 201 -22.17 23.19 -1.89
N LYS A 202 -22.37 23.50 -0.59
CA LYS A 202 -23.49 22.98 0.21
C LYS A 202 -24.84 23.29 -0.46
N LEU A 203 -25.02 24.54 -0.90
CA LEU A 203 -26.24 24.98 -1.58
C LEU A 203 -26.42 24.29 -2.94
N ALA A 204 -25.37 24.22 -3.76
CA ALA A 204 -25.41 23.53 -5.05
C ALA A 204 -25.79 22.04 -4.89
N MET A 205 -25.22 21.34 -3.91
CA MET A 205 -25.55 19.94 -3.62
C MET A 205 -26.97 19.76 -3.06
N ALA A 206 -27.49 20.72 -2.29
CA ALA A 206 -28.88 20.69 -1.84
C ALA A 206 -29.85 20.79 -3.03
N LEU A 207 -29.53 21.66 -4.00
CA LEU A 207 -30.32 21.87 -5.21
C LEU A 207 -30.37 20.62 -6.12
N THR A 208 -29.28 19.86 -6.24
CA THR A 208 -29.27 18.61 -7.04
C THR A 208 -30.09 17.48 -6.42
N ARG A 209 -30.43 17.58 -5.13
CA ARG A 209 -31.32 16.63 -4.43
C ARG A 209 -32.80 17.00 -4.52
N VAL A 210 -33.15 18.17 -5.07
CA VAL A 210 -34.54 18.57 -5.31
C VAL A 210 -35.05 17.91 -6.60
N PRO A 211 -36.04 17.00 -6.55
CA PRO A 211 -36.56 16.34 -7.73
C PRO A 211 -37.12 17.38 -8.73
N GLY A 212 -36.70 17.29 -10.00
CA GLY A 212 -37.23 18.12 -11.10
C GLY A 212 -36.37 19.34 -11.51
N LEU A 213 -35.37 19.75 -10.73
CA LEU A 213 -34.57 20.93 -11.04
C LEU A 213 -33.62 20.73 -12.24
N ASN A 214 -33.10 19.50 -12.44
CA ASN A 214 -32.30 19.15 -13.61
C ASN A 214 -33.07 19.28 -14.95
N LYS A 215 -34.42 19.19 -14.93
CA LYS A 215 -35.26 19.31 -16.13
C LYS A 215 -35.53 20.76 -16.57
N LEU A 216 -35.37 21.72 -15.66
CA LEU A 216 -35.52 23.16 -15.96
C LEU A 216 -34.24 23.74 -16.58
N LEU A 217 -33.06 23.29 -16.13
CA LEU A 217 -31.77 23.73 -16.68
C LEU A 217 -31.52 23.20 -18.10
N ALA A 218 -31.98 21.99 -18.43
CA ALA A 218 -31.84 21.41 -19.77
C ALA A 218 -32.78 22.02 -20.85
N ARG A 219 -33.70 22.93 -20.47
CA ARG A 219 -34.68 23.55 -21.39
C ARG A 219 -34.36 25.01 -21.73
N SER A 220 -33.20 25.51 -21.34
CA SER A 220 -32.76 26.90 -21.58
C SER A 220 -31.45 26.99 -22.36
N SER A 221 -31.05 25.91 -23.04
CA SER A 221 -29.99 25.90 -24.07
C SER A 221 -30.60 25.79 -25.45
#